data_AF-A0A950NRJ1-F1
#
_entry.id   AF-A0A950NRJ1-F1
#
_cell.length_a   1.000
_cell.length_b   1.000
_cell.length_c   1.000
_cell.angle_alpha   90.00
_cell.angle_beta   90.00
_cell.angle_gamma   90.00
#
_symmetry.space_group_name_H-M   'P 1'
#
loop_
_entity.id
_entity.type
_entity.pdbx_description
1 polymer ?
#
loop_
_entity_poly.entity_id
_entity_poly.type
_entity_poly.pdbx_seq_one_letter_code
_entity_poly.pdbx_strand_id
1 'polypeptide(L)'
;MKITGLSVVDVRFPTSLTLDGSDAMHTSPDYSAAYVVLHTDAGPELEGHGLTFTNGRGTEVVVAAVRAFAPLVVGRTLEGITG
;
A
#
# COMPACT_ATOMS: atom_id res chain seq x y z
N MET A 1 -10.46 3.66 19.46
CA MET A 1 -10.50 3.42 18.00
C MET A 1 -9.77 2.13 17.68
N LYS A 2 -10.41 1.26 16.92
CA LYS A 2 -9.94 -0.08 16.55
C LYS A 2 -9.86 -0.20 15.03
N ILE A 3 -8.82 -0.87 14.55
CA ILE A 3 -8.68 -1.23 13.14
C ILE A 3 -9.61 -2.43 12.88
N THR A 4 -10.55 -2.26 11.96
CA THR A 4 -11.59 -3.26 11.64
C THR A 4 -11.29 -4.02 10.36
N GLY A 5 -10.45 -3.48 9.48
CA GLY A 5 -10.10 -4.12 8.22
C GLY A 5 -8.87 -3.53 7.56
N LEU A 6 -8.39 -4.23 6.54
CA LEU A 6 -7.30 -3.80 5.67
C LEU A 6 -7.69 -4.07 4.22
N SER A 7 -7.61 -3.05 3.38
CA SER A 7 -7.70 -3.16 1.93
C SER A 7 -6.35 -2.83 1.30
N VAL A 8 -6.03 -3.47 0.18
CA VAL A 8 -4.83 -3.16 -0.60
C VAL A 8 -5.11 -3.20 -2.09
N VAL A 9 -4.62 -2.18 -2.79
CA VAL A 9 -4.81 -1.95 -4.23
C VAL A 9 -3.45 -1.94 -4.93
N ASP A 10 -3.35 -2.67 -6.03
CA ASP A 10 -2.21 -2.60 -6.97
C ASP A 10 -2.46 -1.41 -7.91
N VAL A 11 -1.72 -0.31 -7.70
CA VAL A 11 -1.83 0.91 -8.51
C VAL A 11 -0.58 1.03 -9.36
N ARG A 12 -0.74 1.26 -10.67
CA ARG A 12 0.38 1.43 -11.60
C ARG A 12 0.16 2.63 -12.51
N PHE A 13 1.18 3.47 -12.61
CA PHE A 13 1.20 4.63 -13.48
C PHE A 13 2.15 4.36 -14.66
N PRO A 14 1.74 4.62 -15.91
CA PRO A 14 2.52 4.28 -17.10
C PRO A 14 3.64 5.30 -17.37
N THR A 15 4.50 5.56 -16.37
CA THR A 15 5.62 6.51 -16.47
C THR A 15 6.67 6.08 -17.51
N SER A 16 6.69 4.79 -17.88
CA SER A 16 7.56 4.29 -18.95
C SER A 16 7.24 4.88 -20.33
N LEU A 17 6.02 5.40 -20.56
CA LEU A 17 5.65 6.00 -21.85
C LEU A 17 6.45 7.28 -22.16
N THR A 18 6.83 8.01 -21.13
CA THR A 18 7.63 9.25 -21.21
C THR A 18 9.03 9.08 -20.63
N LEU A 19 9.37 7.89 -20.14
CA LEU A 19 10.62 7.54 -19.46
C LEU A 19 10.88 8.37 -18.19
N ASP A 20 9.81 8.83 -17.54
CA ASP A 20 9.91 9.54 -16.27
C ASP A 20 10.45 8.59 -15.18
N GLY A 21 11.50 9.03 -14.48
CA GLY A 21 12.16 8.21 -13.47
C GLY A 21 13.17 7.18 -14.00
N SER A 22 13.43 7.16 -15.31
CA SER A 22 14.44 6.26 -15.88
C SER A 22 15.86 6.59 -15.36
N ASP A 23 16.64 5.54 -15.15
CA ASP A 23 18.05 5.63 -14.76
C ASP A 23 18.89 4.54 -15.46
N ALA A 24 20.19 4.47 -15.15
CA ALA A 24 21.11 3.51 -15.76
C ALA A 24 20.77 2.03 -15.47
N MET A 25 20.06 1.75 -14.39
CA MET A 25 19.62 0.43 -13.95
C MET A 25 18.14 0.17 -14.27
N HIS A 26 17.28 1.15 -14.05
CA HIS A 26 15.83 1.08 -14.28
C HIS A 26 15.47 1.91 -15.51
N THR A 27 15.66 1.33 -16.70
CA THR A 27 15.57 2.08 -17.97
C THR A 27 14.15 2.46 -18.40
N SER A 28 13.13 1.74 -17.93
CA SER A 28 11.72 2.00 -18.26
C SER A 28 10.79 1.65 -17.09
N PRO A 29 10.81 2.42 -15.98
CA PRO A 29 10.01 2.10 -14.80
C PRO A 29 8.55 2.50 -14.99
N ASP A 30 7.64 1.69 -14.45
CA ASP A 30 6.24 2.08 -14.24
C ASP A 30 6.03 2.31 -12.76
N TYR A 31 6.07 3.56 -12.33
CA TYR A 31 5.87 3.92 -10.93
C TYR A 31 4.57 3.32 -10.42
N SER A 32 4.67 2.55 -9.36
CA SER A 32 3.58 1.72 -8.86
C SER A 32 3.54 1.77 -7.34
N ALA A 33 2.38 1.41 -6.80
CA ALA A 33 2.14 1.40 -5.37
C ALA A 33 1.31 0.18 -4.98
N ALA A 34 1.76 -0.52 -3.95
CA ALA A 34 0.87 -1.32 -3.12
C ALA A 34 0.20 -0.37 -2.12
N TYR A 35 -0.97 0.17 -2.50
CA TYR A 35 -1.69 1.18 -1.73
C TYR A 35 -2.56 0.51 -0.67
N VAL A 36 -2.38 0.87 0.61
CA VAL A 36 -3.01 0.24 1.77
C VAL A 36 -3.98 1.20 2.43
N VAL A 37 -5.16 0.68 2.76
CA VAL A 37 -6.17 1.39 3.56
C VAL A 37 -6.49 0.54 4.80
N LEU A 38 -6.32 1.14 5.97
CA LEU A 38 -6.75 0.59 7.26
C LEU A 38 -8.09 1.20 7.62
N HIS A 39 -9.12 0.36 7.68
CA HIS A 39 -10.47 0.79 8.07
C HIS A 39 -10.60 0.77 9.59
N THR A 40 -11.35 1.72 10.14
CA THR A 40 -11.56 1.83 11.59
C THR A 40 -13.03 1.64 11.98
N ASP A 41 -13.28 1.48 13.28
CA ASP A 41 -14.62 1.45 13.87
C ASP A 41 -15.29 2.83 13.98
N ALA A 42 -14.59 3.91 13.67
CA ALA A 42 -15.14 5.27 13.65
C ALA A 42 -15.91 5.59 12.35
N GLY A 43 -16.02 4.63 11.43
CA GLY A 43 -16.65 4.82 10.12
C GLY A 43 -15.68 5.33 9.04
N PRO A 44 -16.19 5.60 7.83
CA PRO A 44 -15.35 5.92 6.67
C PRO A 44 -14.66 7.29 6.73
N GLU A 45 -15.03 8.15 7.68
CA GLU A 45 -14.41 9.46 7.84
C GLU A 45 -13.01 9.40 8.45
N LEU A 46 -12.63 8.26 9.03
CA LEU A 46 -11.32 8.07 9.64
C LEU A 46 -10.70 6.73 9.22
N GLU A 47 -9.81 6.81 8.24
CA GLU A 47 -9.06 5.70 7.68
C GLU A 47 -7.54 5.99 7.72
N GLY A 48 -6.75 4.92 7.81
CA GLY A 48 -5.29 5.01 7.72
C GLY A 48 -4.81 4.71 6.30
N HIS A 49 -4.18 5.67 5.64
CA HIS A 49 -3.66 5.50 4.28
C HIS A 49 -2.14 5.38 4.29
N GLY A 50 -1.62 4.40 3.55
CA GLY A 50 -0.18 4.21 3.39
C GLY A 50 0.13 3.49 2.08
N LEU A 51 1.40 3.48 1.70
CA LEU A 51 1.84 2.77 0.50
C LEU A 51 3.29 2.31 0.59
N THR A 52 3.61 1.28 -0.19
CA THR A 52 4.98 0.96 -0.60
C THR A 52 5.12 1.26 -2.08
N PHE A 53 6.18 1.96 -2.44
CA PHE A 53 6.55 2.26 -3.82
C PHE A 53 7.30 1.09 -4.47
N THR A 54 6.99 0.86 -5.75
CA THR A 54 7.61 -0.13 -6.62
C THR A 54 7.73 0.42 -8.04
N ASN A 55 8.55 -0.20 -8.90
CA ASN A 55 8.79 0.24 -10.29
C ASN A 55 8.05 -0.63 -11.34
N GLY A 56 6.88 -1.17 -10.99
CA GLY A 56 6.01 -1.89 -11.94
C GLY A 56 5.86 -3.37 -11.62
N ARG A 57 6.61 -4.23 -12.32
CA ARG A 57 6.59 -5.69 -12.07
C ARG A 57 7.00 -6.00 -10.62
N GLY A 58 6.32 -6.96 -9.99
CA GLY A 58 6.55 -7.31 -8.59
C GLY A 58 5.64 -6.57 -7.60
N THR A 59 4.89 -5.54 -8.03
CA THR A 59 3.91 -4.85 -7.17
C THR A 59 2.86 -5.83 -6.65
N GLU A 60 2.42 -6.77 -7.48
CA GLU A 60 1.47 -7.81 -7.10
C GLU A 60 1.98 -8.71 -5.94
N VAL A 61 3.30 -8.91 -5.86
CA VAL A 61 3.93 -9.68 -4.76
C VAL A 61 3.91 -8.87 -3.47
N VAL A 62 4.19 -7.57 -3.54
CA VAL A 62 4.11 -6.67 -2.39
C VAL A 62 2.67 -6.57 -1.89
N VAL A 63 1.70 -6.48 -2.79
CA VAL A 63 0.26 -6.52 -2.46
C VAL A 63 -0.11 -7.82 -1.74
N ALA A 64 0.37 -8.97 -2.22
CA ALA A 64 0.15 -10.25 -1.54
C ALA A 64 0.79 -10.29 -0.15
N ALA A 65 2.00 -9.74 0.01
CA ALA A 65 2.66 -9.64 1.31
C ALA A 65 1.89 -8.76 2.30
N VAL A 66 1.37 -7.61 1.85
CA VAL A 66 0.50 -6.74 2.66
C VAL A 66 -0.75 -7.49 3.13
N ARG A 67 -1.41 -8.26 2.24
CA ARG A 67 -2.58 -9.07 2.62
C ARG A 67 -2.24 -10.10 3.69
N ALA A 68 -1.06 -10.72 3.60
CA ALA A 68 -0.60 -11.70 4.57
C ALA A 68 -0.37 -11.09 5.98
N PHE A 69 -0.11 -9.78 6.07
CA PHE A 69 0.04 -9.08 7.35
C PHE A 69 -1.27 -8.59 7.97
N ALA A 70 -2.41 -8.70 7.29
CA ALA A 70 -3.70 -8.28 7.84
C ALA A 70 -4.00 -8.86 9.25
N PRO A 71 -3.71 -10.14 9.58
CA PRO A 71 -3.96 -10.68 10.91
C PRO A 71 -3.13 -10.04 12.04
N LEU A 72 -2.03 -9.34 11.71
CA LEU A 72 -1.17 -8.69 12.70
C LEU A 72 -1.72 -7.32 13.14
N VAL A 73 -2.56 -6.71 12.31
CA VAL A 73 -3.05 -5.32 12.49
C VAL A 73 -4.57 -5.25 12.69
N VAL A 74 -5.35 -6.09 12.00
CA VAL A 74 -6.81 -6.10 12.15
C VAL A 74 -7.17 -6.54 13.58
N GLY A 75 -7.97 -5.74 14.26
CA GLY A 75 -8.36 -5.94 15.64
C GLY A 75 -7.52 -5.18 16.66
N ARG A 76 -6.38 -4.57 16.25
CA ARG A 76 -5.59 -3.72 17.13
C ARG A 76 -6.27 -2.36 17.34
N THR A 77 -6.10 -1.80 18.53
CA THR A 77 -6.48 -0.42 18.83
C THR A 77 -5.38 0.54 18.39
N LEU A 78 -5.74 1.77 17.98
CA LEU A 78 -4.74 2.81 17.66
C LEU A 78 -3.78 3.04 18.84
N GLU A 79 -4.31 3.22 20.05
CA GLU A 79 -3.50 3.42 21.26
C GLU A 79 -2.48 2.30 21.46
N GLY A 80 -2.90 1.04 21.31
CA GLY A 80 -2.03 -0.13 21.40
C GLY A 80 -1.01 -0.31 20.28
N ILE A 81 -0.90 0.61 19.30
CA ILE A 81 0.18 0.65 18.30
C ILE A 81 0.93 1.99 18.26
N THR A 82 0.43 3.01 18.95
CA THR A 82 1.09 4.34 19.06
C THR A 82 1.67 4.63 20.44
N GLY A 83 1.33 3.82 21.44
CA GLY A 83 1.84 3.90 22.81
C GLY A 83 3.10 3.06 23.06
#